data_AF-A0A9X1UVD2-F1
#
_entry.id   AF-A0A9X1UVD2-F1
#
_cell.length_a   1.000
_cell.length_b   1.000
_cell.length_c   1.000
_cell.angle_alpha   90.00
_cell.angle_beta   90.00
_cell.angle_gamma   90.00
#
_symmetry.space_group_name_H-M   'P 1'
#
loop_
_entity.id
_entity.type
_entity.pdbx_description
1 polymer ?
#
loop_
_entity_poly.entity_id
_entity_poly.type
_entity_poly.pdbx_seq_one_letter_code
_entity_poly.pdbx_strand_id
1 'polypeptide(L)'
;MKTIKIKKLKEAESPLHPNNIEEGFEKIGQIPDNYFRYPTVGERFWISLSWSTSGVQEIIDENTFKTYNSIYHWEIISLNPIG
;
A
#
# COMPACT_ATOMS: atom_id res chain seq x y z
N MET A 1 0.52 -14.21 -10.06
CA MET A 1 -0.02 -12.84 -9.85
C MET A 1 -0.53 -12.75 -8.44
N LYS A 2 -0.30 -11.62 -7.75
CA LYS A 2 -0.86 -11.36 -6.43
C LYS A 2 -2.01 -10.36 -6.54
N THR A 3 -3.11 -10.66 -5.84
CA THR A 3 -4.17 -9.68 -5.61
C THR A 3 -3.98 -9.09 -4.22
N ILE A 4 -3.82 -7.77 -4.14
CA ILE A 4 -3.52 -7.05 -2.91
C ILE A 4 -4.66 -6.08 -2.63
N LYS A 5 -5.15 -6.08 -1.39
CA LYS A 5 -6.03 -5.04 -0.87
C LYS A 5 -5.22 -4.09 -0.01
N ILE A 6 -5.43 -2.80 -0.18
CA ILE A 6 -4.88 -1.76 0.69
C ILE A 6 -6.02 -0.89 1.22
N LYS A 7 -5.95 -0.52 2.49
CA LYS A 7 -6.89 0.36 3.16
C LYS A 7 -6.16 1.51 3.83
N LYS A 8 -6.59 2.75 3.60
CA LYS A 8 -6.15 3.89 4.41
C LYS A 8 -6.82 3.79 5.78
N LEU A 9 -6.02 3.62 6.83
CA LEU A 9 -6.52 3.60 8.19
C LEU A 9 -6.70 5.01 8.74
N LYS A 10 -5.67 5.85 8.54
CA LYS A 10 -5.61 7.20 9.11
C LYS A 10 -4.76 8.13 8.26
N GLU A 11 -5.05 9.41 8.30
CA GLU A 11 -4.13 10.45 7.88
C GLU A 11 -2.90 10.53 8.81
N ALA A 12 -1.72 10.83 8.24
CA ALA A 12 -0.53 11.08 9.04
C ALA A 12 -0.63 12.46 9.71
N GLU A 13 0.04 12.66 10.85
CA GLU A 13 -0.07 13.89 11.66
C GLU A 13 0.39 15.18 10.95
N SER A 14 1.10 15.08 9.84
CA SER A 14 1.55 16.23 9.03
C SER A 14 1.55 15.87 7.54
N PRO A 15 0.37 15.79 6.90
CA PRO A 15 0.23 15.38 5.52
C PRO A 15 0.77 16.49 4.59
N LEU A 16 1.61 16.11 3.63
CA LEU A 16 2.33 17.07 2.75
C LEU A 16 1.63 17.34 1.41
N HIS A 17 0.51 16.66 1.11
CA HIS A 17 -0.20 16.78 -0.17
C HIS A 17 -1.67 17.20 -0.03
N PRO A 18 -2.17 18.14 -0.87
CA PRO A 18 -3.55 18.63 -0.80
C PRO A 18 -4.61 17.63 -1.30
N ASN A 19 -4.20 16.57 -2.02
CA ASN A 19 -5.11 15.55 -2.55
C ASN A 19 -5.06 14.28 -1.69
N ASN A 20 -5.14 14.43 -0.37
CA ASN A 20 -5.11 13.26 0.49
C ASN A 20 -6.39 12.44 0.30
N ILE A 21 -6.22 11.13 0.19
CA ILE A 21 -7.34 10.20 0.03
C ILE A 21 -8.10 10.14 1.35
N GLU A 22 -9.43 10.02 1.35
CA GLU A 22 -10.20 9.95 2.61
C GLU A 22 -9.83 8.72 3.47
N GLU A 23 -9.92 8.87 4.79
CA GLU A 23 -9.80 7.74 5.72
C GLU A 23 -10.87 6.68 5.42
N GLY A 24 -10.50 5.41 5.55
CA GLY A 24 -11.38 4.29 5.19
C GLY A 24 -11.37 3.95 3.70
N PHE A 25 -10.68 4.70 2.83
CA PHE A 25 -10.51 4.33 1.44
C PHE A 25 -9.89 2.94 1.29
N GLU A 26 -10.46 2.15 0.39
CA GLU A 26 -9.97 0.83 0.03
C GLU A 26 -9.65 0.77 -1.47
N LYS A 27 -8.58 0.05 -1.81
CA LYS A 27 -8.26 -0.28 -3.20
C LYS A 27 -7.78 -1.72 -3.29
N ILE A 28 -8.25 -2.40 -4.32
CA ILE A 28 -7.75 -3.71 -4.72
C ILE A 28 -6.93 -3.53 -6.00
N GLY A 29 -5.75 -4.13 -6.02
CA GLY A 29 -4.85 -4.12 -7.16
C GLY A 29 -4.34 -5.52 -7.48
N GLN A 30 -3.91 -5.71 -8.71
CA GLN A 30 -3.23 -6.92 -9.17
C GLN A 30 -1.83 -6.55 -9.64
N ILE A 31 -0.84 -7.27 -9.14
CA ILE A 31 0.57 -7.08 -9.50
C ILE A 31 1.20 -8.43 -9.87
N PRO A 32 2.00 -8.50 -10.96
CA PRO A 32 2.72 -9.73 -11.29
C PRO A 32 3.75 -10.06 -10.20
N ASP A 33 4.00 -11.35 -9.96
CA ASP A 33 4.75 -11.80 -8.77
C ASP A 33 6.21 -11.30 -8.77
N ASN A 34 6.81 -11.16 -9.95
CA ASN A 34 8.16 -10.62 -10.12
C ASN A 34 8.27 -9.11 -9.83
N TYR A 35 7.16 -8.37 -9.96
CA TYR A 35 7.08 -6.94 -9.63
C TYR A 35 6.68 -6.67 -8.18
N PHE A 36 6.10 -7.66 -7.49
CA PHE A 36 5.73 -7.49 -6.09
C PHE A 36 6.96 -7.30 -5.20
N ARG A 37 6.89 -6.32 -4.30
CA ARG A 37 7.83 -6.08 -3.21
C ARG A 37 7.03 -5.74 -1.96
N TYR A 38 7.49 -6.24 -0.82
CA TYR A 38 6.93 -5.85 0.48
C TYR A 38 7.17 -4.35 0.72
N PRO A 39 6.30 -3.66 1.49
CA PRO A 39 6.54 -2.28 1.87
C PRO A 39 7.93 -2.13 2.48
N THR A 40 8.71 -1.20 1.93
CA THR A 40 10.12 -0.98 2.31
C THR A 40 10.35 0.51 2.52
N VAL A 41 10.96 0.89 3.64
CA VAL A 41 11.23 2.30 3.97
C VAL A 41 12.04 2.98 2.86
N GLY A 42 11.61 4.17 2.47
CA GLY A 42 12.19 4.94 1.36
C GLY A 42 11.60 4.63 -0.02
N GLU A 43 10.87 3.52 -0.16
CA GLU A 43 10.27 3.10 -1.44
C GLU A 43 8.75 3.31 -1.48
N ARG A 44 8.17 3.27 -2.69
CA ARG A 44 6.70 3.26 -2.85
C ARG A 44 6.19 1.82 -2.76
N PHE A 45 5.03 1.63 -2.12
CA PHE A 45 4.37 0.33 -2.15
C PHE A 45 3.40 0.24 -3.33
N TRP A 46 3.70 -0.67 -4.27
CA TRP A 46 2.91 -0.88 -5.48
C TRP A 46 1.94 -2.04 -5.28
N ILE A 47 0.64 -1.77 -5.51
CA ILE A 47 -0.41 -2.82 -5.50
C ILE A 47 -0.94 -3.13 -6.90
N SER A 48 -0.59 -2.32 -7.90
CA SER A 48 -0.80 -2.60 -9.32
C SER A 48 0.25 -1.86 -10.16
N LEU A 49 0.32 -2.11 -11.47
CA LEU A 49 1.24 -1.39 -12.37
C LEU A 49 0.90 0.11 -12.54
N SER A 50 -0.30 0.53 -12.14
CA SER A 50 -0.80 1.90 -12.32
C SER A 50 -1.08 2.64 -11.02
N TRP A 51 -0.86 1.98 -9.86
CA TRP A 51 -1.14 2.59 -8.58
C TRP A 51 -0.15 2.14 -7.51
N SER A 52 0.39 3.14 -6.80
CA SER A 52 1.21 2.97 -5.62
C SER A 52 0.92 4.04 -4.58
N THR A 53 1.32 3.77 -3.35
CA THR A 53 1.35 4.77 -2.29
C THR A 53 2.46 5.80 -2.54
N SER A 54 2.49 6.86 -1.74
CA SER A 54 3.72 7.64 -1.56
C SER A 54 4.79 6.82 -0.84
N GLY A 55 6.00 7.38 -0.72
CA GLY A 55 7.13 6.70 -0.08
C GLY A 55 6.81 6.28 1.35
N VAL A 56 7.14 5.03 1.68
CA VAL A 56 7.04 4.47 3.03
C VAL A 56 8.07 5.16 3.92
N GLN A 57 7.62 5.59 5.10
CA GLN A 57 8.44 6.24 6.12
C GLN A 57 8.78 5.29 7.27
N GLU A 58 7.86 4.39 7.60
CA GLU A 58 7.97 3.53 8.76
C GLU A 58 7.11 2.27 8.55
N ILE A 59 7.64 1.12 8.95
CA ILE A 59 6.88 -0.13 9.05
C ILE A 59 6.40 -0.26 10.49
N ILE A 60 5.09 -0.29 10.70
CA ILE A 60 4.47 -0.34 12.04
C ILE A 60 4.33 -1.79 12.49
N ASP A 61 3.84 -2.66 11.61
CA ASP A 61 3.75 -4.10 11.80
C ASP A 61 3.80 -4.83 10.44
N GLU A 62 3.58 -6.15 10.44
CA GLU A 62 3.65 -6.99 9.24
C GLU A 62 2.76 -6.49 8.08
N ASN A 63 1.60 -5.92 8.41
CA ASN A 63 0.58 -5.52 7.44
C ASN A 63 0.26 -4.03 7.50
N THR A 64 0.99 -3.25 8.29
CA THR A 64 0.70 -1.83 8.51
C THR A 64 1.95 -0.99 8.35
N PHE A 65 1.85 0.08 7.55
CA PHE A 65 2.96 0.99 7.34
C PHE A 65 2.48 2.44 7.23
N LYS A 66 3.38 3.36 7.55
CA LYS A 66 3.18 4.80 7.42
C LYS A 66 3.90 5.30 6.19
N THR A 67 3.24 6.20 5.48
CA THR A 67 3.79 7.00 4.38
C THR A 67 3.84 8.47 4.78
N TYR A 68 4.32 9.34 3.89
CA TYR A 68 4.30 10.79 4.13
C TYR A 68 2.92 11.36 4.48
N ASN A 69 1.82 10.74 4.01
CA ASN A 69 0.49 11.34 4.12
C ASN A 69 -0.52 10.49 4.89
N SER A 70 -0.25 9.19 5.05
CA SER A 70 -1.26 8.22 5.48
C SER A 70 -0.63 6.99 6.12
N ILE A 71 -1.37 6.37 7.02
CA ILE A 71 -1.13 5.03 7.55
C ILE A 71 -2.04 4.06 6.79
N TYR A 72 -1.45 2.99 6.27
CA TYR A 72 -2.14 1.97 5.49
C TYR A 72 -2.05 0.61 6.15
N HIS A 73 -3.13 -0.16 6.03
CA HIS A 73 -3.14 -1.60 6.22
C HIS A 73 -3.21 -2.29 4.86
N TRP A 74 -2.50 -3.39 4.66
CA TRP A 74 -2.48 -4.12 3.40
C TRP A 74 -2.48 -5.64 3.61
N GLU A 75 -3.11 -6.37 2.69
CA GLU A 75 -3.19 -7.83 2.74
C GLU A 75 -3.18 -8.43 1.33
N ILE A 76 -2.66 -9.66 1.22
CA ILE A 76 -2.75 -10.46 0.00
C ILE A 76 -4.04 -11.28 0.07
N ILE A 77 -5.02 -10.96 -0.77
CA ILE A 77 -6.33 -11.63 -0.75
C ILE A 77 -6.41 -12.86 -1.66
N SER A 78 -5.49 -12.97 -2.63
CA SER A 78 -5.33 -14.18 -3.43
C SER A 78 -3.92 -14.27 -3.97
N LEU A 79 -3.33 -15.46 -3.77
CA LEU A 79 -2.18 -15.93 -4.51
C LEU A 79 -2.77 -16.79 -5.62
N ASN A 80 -2.78 -16.33 -6.87
CA ASN A 80 -3.08 -17.26 -7.95
C ASN A 80 -1.86 -18.18 -8.09
N PRO A 81 -1.94 -19.48 -7.72
CA PRO A 81 -0.91 -20.41 -8.15
C PRO A 81 -1.02 -20.44 -9.67
N ILE A 82 0.10 -20.18 -10.36
CA ILE A 82 0.15 -20.39 -11.79
C ILE A 82 -0.04 -21.90 -11.98
N GLY A 83 -1.23 -22.28 -12.44
CA GLY A 83 -1.51 -23.61 -12.99
C GLY A 83 -1.03 -23.70 -14.42
#